data_AF-A0A9D5ED31-F1
#
_entry.id   AF-A0A9D5ED31-F1
#
_cell.length_a   1.000
_cell.length_b   1.000
_cell.length_c   1.000
_cell.angle_alpha   90.00
_cell.angle_beta   90.00
_cell.angle_gamma   90.00
#
_symmetry.space_group_name_H-M   'P 1'
#
loop_
_entity.id
_entity.type
_entity.pdbx_description
1 polymer ?
#
loop_
_entity_poly.entity_id
_entity_poly.type
_entity_poly.pdbx_seq_one_letter_code
_entity_poly.pdbx_strand_id
1 'polypeptide(L)'
;MDVALLVPASRVAEIPAMPGTVVLPYGAALDLIVSLRAITNPAVIWSDGVEDDAIDAVAAAVRDHEAACIEVRAERWDGASFSSLSAACRGVISGFGMGGLPPAARLLRGP
;
A
#
# COMPACT_ATOMS: atom_id res chain seq x y z
N MET A 1 -0.24 -4.77 17.09
CA MET A 1 0.82 -4.48 16.11
C MET A 1 0.31 -3.39 15.20
N ASP A 2 1.09 -2.34 15.00
CA ASP A 2 0.66 -1.24 14.13
C ASP A 2 0.75 -1.63 12.66
N VAL A 3 -0.09 -1.04 11.83
CA VAL A 3 -0.08 -1.22 10.36
C VAL A 3 0.49 0.05 9.71
N ALA A 4 1.48 -0.10 8.84
CA ALA A 4 2.02 1.00 8.07
C ALA A 4 1.05 1.35 6.92
N LEU A 5 0.74 2.63 6.75
CA LEU A 5 0.01 3.14 5.59
C LEU A 5 0.98 3.90 4.71
N LEU A 6 1.43 3.28 3.62
CA LEU A 6 2.28 3.89 2.63
C LEU A 6 1.40 4.65 1.64
N VAL A 7 1.41 5.99 1.70
CA VAL A 7 0.49 6.84 0.95
C VAL A 7 1.21 8.02 0.28
N PRO A 8 0.74 8.51 -0.88
CA PRO A 8 1.33 9.69 -1.51
C PRO A 8 1.35 10.88 -0.55
N ALA A 9 2.49 11.58 -0.48
CA ALA A 9 2.66 12.75 0.38
C ALA A 9 1.58 13.82 0.13
N SER A 10 1.12 13.95 -1.13
CA SER A 10 0.05 14.88 -1.53
C SER A 10 -1.32 14.54 -0.94
N ARG A 11 -1.54 13.30 -0.48
CA ARG A 11 -2.84 12.80 0.02
C ARG A 11 -2.87 12.57 1.52
N VAL A 12 -1.78 12.83 2.25
CA VAL A 12 -1.69 12.59 3.70
C VAL A 12 -2.81 13.32 4.46
N ALA A 13 -3.13 14.55 4.05
CA ALA A 13 -4.17 15.37 4.68
C ALA A 13 -5.58 14.76 4.56
N GLU A 14 -5.80 13.85 3.60
CA GLU A 14 -7.07 13.16 3.37
C GLU A 14 -7.20 11.87 4.21
N ILE A 15 -6.12 11.44 4.88
CA ILE A 15 -6.09 10.20 5.66
C ILE A 15 -6.79 10.44 7.00
N PRO A 16 -7.91 9.75 7.28
CA PRO A 16 -8.53 9.85 8.59
C PRO A 16 -7.63 9.25 9.66
N ALA A 17 -7.69 9.79 10.88
CA ALA A 17 -7.01 9.19 12.02
C ALA A 17 -7.54 7.76 12.26
N MET A 18 -6.66 6.78 12.08
CA MET A 18 -6.96 5.37 12.29
C MET A 18 -6.13 4.88 13.48
N PRO A 19 -6.77 4.49 14.60
CA PRO A 19 -6.04 3.95 15.76
C PRO A 19 -5.17 2.79 15.31
N GLY A 20 -3.92 2.63 15.79
CA GLY A 20 -3.01 1.52 15.48
C GLY A 20 -2.41 1.52 14.06
N THR A 21 -2.47 2.63 13.34
CA THR A 21 -1.77 2.80 12.06
C THR A 21 -0.70 3.87 12.18
N VAL A 22 0.39 3.69 11.44
CA VAL A 22 1.40 4.72 11.23
C VAL A 22 1.36 5.13 9.77
N VAL A 23 1.17 6.42 9.49
CA VAL A 23 1.17 6.95 8.12
C VAL A 23 2.61 7.25 7.71
N LEU A 24 3.05 6.65 6.61
CA LEU A 24 4.37 6.87 6.03
C LEU A 24 4.17 7.48 4.63
N PRO A 25 4.36 8.80 4.49
CA PRO A 25 4.21 9.46 3.21
C PRO A 25 5.36 9.09 2.26
N TYR A 26 5.04 8.97 0.97
CA TYR A 26 6.04 8.79 -0.07
C TYR A 26 5.88 9.85 -1.18
N GLY A 27 6.99 10.34 -1.71
CA GLY A 27 7.01 11.25 -2.86
C GLY A 27 7.30 10.53 -4.18
N ALA A 28 8.05 9.43 -4.12
CA ALA A 28 8.40 8.60 -5.27
C ALA A 28 8.42 7.10 -4.92
N ALA A 29 8.53 6.24 -5.93
CA ALA A 29 8.61 4.79 -5.75
C ALA A 29 9.82 4.34 -4.90
N LEU A 30 10.93 5.08 -4.95
CA LEU A 30 12.10 4.79 -4.12
C LEU A 30 11.78 4.92 -2.62
N ASP A 31 10.98 5.91 -2.23
CA ASP A 31 10.59 6.12 -0.83
C ASP A 31 9.74 4.95 -0.31
N LEU A 32 8.88 4.38 -1.16
CA LEU A 32 8.13 3.15 -0.86
C LEU A 32 9.06 1.98 -0.58
N ILE A 33 10.04 1.76 -1.46
CA ILE A 33 11.02 0.67 -1.33
C ILE A 33 11.84 0.83 -0.04
N VAL A 34 12.31 2.04 0.24
CA VAL A 34 13.07 2.35 1.46
C VAL A 34 12.21 2.13 2.70
N SER A 35 10.95 2.59 2.67
CA SER A 35 10.01 2.43 3.79
C SER A 35 9.72 0.95 4.06
N LEU A 36 9.42 0.16 3.02
CA LEU A 36 9.19 -1.28 3.13
C LEU A 36 10.38 -2.01 3.76
N ARG A 37 11.60 -1.68 3.34
CA ARG A 37 12.83 -2.27 3.91
C ARG A 37 13.11 -1.84 5.36
N ALA A 38 12.61 -0.68 5.77
CA ALA A 38 12.87 -0.12 7.09
C ALA A 38 11.87 -0.58 8.16
N ILE A 39 10.72 -1.11 7.76
CA ILE A 39 9.66 -1.57 8.66
C ILE A 39 9.59 -3.09 8.69
N THR A 40 9.05 -3.64 9.77
CA THR A 40 8.69 -5.08 9.87
C THR A 40 7.18 -5.26 10.06
N ASN A 41 6.43 -4.15 10.11
CA ASN A 41 4.98 -4.14 10.26
C ASN A 41 4.27 -4.55 8.96
N PRO A 42 3.05 -5.12 9.03
CA PRO A 42 2.17 -5.21 7.88
C PRO A 42 1.93 -3.85 7.24
N ALA A 43 1.79 -3.79 5.92
CA ALA A 43 1.67 -2.54 5.19
C ALA A 43 0.44 -2.50 4.29
N VAL A 44 -0.23 -1.35 4.26
CA VAL A 44 -1.21 -0.99 3.22
C VAL A 44 -0.52 -0.02 2.27
N ILE A 45 -0.53 -0.33 0.98
CA ILE A 45 0.18 0.42 -0.05
C ILE A 45 -0.83 1.06 -0.99
N TRP A 46 -0.93 2.39 -0.97
CA TRP A 46 -1.67 3.11 -1.99
C TRP A 46 -0.81 3.22 -3.26
N SER A 47 -1.25 2.69 -4.39
CA SER A 47 -0.37 2.53 -5.58
C SER A 47 -0.63 3.51 -6.73
N ASP A 48 -1.69 4.32 -6.73
CA ASP A 48 -2.04 5.16 -7.90
C ASP A 48 -1.00 6.23 -8.26
N GLY A 49 -0.02 6.49 -7.38
CA GLY A 49 1.08 7.43 -7.63
C GLY A 49 2.42 6.77 -7.95
N VAL A 50 2.44 5.45 -8.18
CA VAL A 50 3.65 4.70 -8.52
C VAL A 50 3.79 4.67 -10.04
N GLU A 51 4.95 5.09 -10.53
CA GLU A 51 5.27 5.08 -11.96
C GLU A 51 5.37 3.65 -12.50
N ASP A 52 4.86 3.41 -13.71
CA ASP A 52 4.77 2.08 -14.32
C ASP A 52 6.13 1.37 -14.42
N ASP A 53 7.21 2.12 -14.71
CA ASP A 53 8.58 1.60 -14.80
C ASP A 53 9.18 1.24 -13.44
N ALA A 54 8.60 1.72 -12.34
CA ALA A 54 9.00 1.42 -10.98
C ALA A 54 8.16 0.32 -10.30
N ILE A 55 7.01 -0.05 -10.88
CA ILE A 55 6.08 -1.04 -10.31
C ILE A 55 6.77 -2.37 -9.99
N ASP A 56 7.62 -2.88 -10.88
CA ASP A 56 8.34 -4.14 -10.68
C ASP A 56 9.36 -4.07 -9.52
N ALA A 57 10.00 -2.91 -9.33
CA ALA A 57 10.94 -2.69 -8.23
C ALA A 57 10.22 -2.61 -6.88
N VAL A 58 9.05 -1.95 -6.83
CA VAL A 58 8.20 -1.94 -5.63
C VAL A 58 7.67 -3.34 -5.33
N ALA A 59 7.23 -4.07 -6.36
CA ALA A 59 6.78 -5.46 -6.21
C ALA A 59 7.88 -6.37 -5.65
N ALA A 60 9.14 -6.21 -6.09
CA ALA A 60 10.27 -6.92 -5.51
C ALA A 60 10.45 -6.60 -4.02
N ALA A 61 10.39 -5.31 -3.65
CA ALA A 61 10.46 -4.91 -2.25
C ALA A 61 9.32 -5.49 -1.39
N VAL A 62 8.12 -5.62 -1.94
CA VAL A 62 6.98 -6.28 -1.26
C VAL A 62 7.22 -7.78 -1.07
N ARG A 63 7.81 -8.47 -2.05
CA ARG A 63 8.13 -9.91 -1.92
C ARG A 63 9.21 -10.19 -0.87
N ASP A 64 10.17 -9.27 -0.75
CA ASP A 64 11.23 -9.34 0.25
C ASP A 64 10.76 -8.90 1.65
N HIS A 65 9.56 -8.29 1.75
CA HIS A 65 9.00 -7.84 3.02
C HIS A 65 8.43 -9.01 3.82
N GLU A 66 8.83 -9.13 5.09
CA GLU A 66 8.46 -10.29 5.92
C GLU A 66 6.98 -10.32 6.31
N ALA A 67 6.32 -9.16 6.38
CA ALA A 67 4.92 -9.05 6.80
C ALA A 67 3.97 -8.90 5.60
N ALA A 68 2.69 -9.16 5.83
CA ALA A 68 1.69 -9.08 4.78
C ALA A 68 1.47 -7.64 4.28
N CYS A 69 1.42 -7.48 2.97
CA CYS A 69 1.04 -6.23 2.29
C CYS A 69 -0.35 -6.34 1.64
N ILE A 70 -1.16 -5.28 1.72
CA ILE A 70 -2.38 -5.11 0.92
C ILE A 70 -2.22 -3.88 0.05
N GLU A 71 -2.47 -4.03 -1.25
CA GLU A 71 -2.52 -2.88 -2.15
C GLU A 71 -3.91 -2.23 -2.11
N VAL A 72 -3.93 -0.90 -2.17
CA VAL A 72 -5.13 -0.08 -2.32
C VAL A 72 -4.98 0.80 -3.55
N ARG A 73 -6.01 0.79 -4.40
CA ARG A 73 -6.12 1.59 -5.63
C ARG A 73 -7.39 2.44 -5.56
N ALA A 74 -7.30 3.72 -5.90
CA ALA A 74 -8.48 4.57 -5.93
C ALA A 74 -9.42 4.14 -7.05
N GLU A 75 -8.86 3.89 -8.23
CA GLU A 75 -9.63 3.53 -9.40
C GLU A 75 -10.03 2.06 -9.39
N ARG A 76 -11.13 1.77 -10.08
CA ARG A 76 -11.65 0.42 -10.23
C ARG A 76 -10.77 -0.37 -11.18
N TRP A 77 -10.45 -1.61 -10.80
CA TRP A 77 -9.72 -2.52 -11.65
C TRP A 77 -10.57 -2.90 -12.86
N ASP A 78 -9.94 -2.91 -14.03
CA ASP A 78 -10.55 -3.23 -15.32
C ASP A 78 -10.85 -4.72 -15.50
N GLY A 79 -10.33 -5.59 -14.62
CA GLY A 79 -10.53 -7.03 -14.66
C GLY A 79 -9.58 -7.77 -15.61
N ALA A 80 -8.66 -7.07 -16.27
CA ALA A 80 -7.81 -7.64 -17.33
C ALA A 80 -6.34 -7.25 -17.19
N SER A 81 -6.04 -6.02 -16.78
CA SER A 81 -4.67 -5.53 -16.69
C SER A 81 -3.91 -6.20 -15.56
N PHE A 82 -2.73 -6.72 -15.89
CA PHE A 82 -1.79 -7.29 -14.94
C PHE A 82 -1.04 -6.21 -14.17
N SER A 83 -0.79 -6.44 -12.89
CA SER A 83 0.09 -5.62 -12.04
C SER A 83 0.96 -6.55 -11.19
N SER A 84 2.29 -6.40 -11.33
CA SER A 84 3.23 -7.21 -10.55
C SER A 84 3.20 -6.85 -9.06
N LEU A 85 2.86 -5.60 -8.72
CA LEU A 85 2.61 -5.15 -7.36
C LEU A 85 1.36 -5.83 -6.78
N SER A 86 0.27 -5.86 -7.53
CA SER A 86 -0.95 -6.57 -7.13
C SER A 86 -0.69 -8.05 -6.87
N ALA A 87 0.13 -8.68 -7.72
CA ALA A 87 0.50 -10.08 -7.57
C ALA A 87 1.47 -10.35 -6.39
N ALA A 88 2.24 -9.34 -5.97
CA ALA A 88 3.15 -9.45 -4.82
C ALA A 88 2.43 -9.26 -3.48
N CYS A 89 1.35 -8.48 -3.46
CA CYS A 89 0.54 -8.26 -2.26
C CYS A 89 -0.33 -9.48 -1.92
N ARG A 90 -0.69 -9.62 -0.64
CA ARG A 90 -1.63 -10.64 -0.14
C ARG A 90 -3.05 -10.44 -0.69
N GLY A 91 -3.40 -9.20 -1.03
CA GLY A 91 -4.68 -8.85 -1.60
C GLY A 91 -4.69 -7.41 -2.11
N VAL A 92 -5.75 -7.07 -2.85
CA VAL A 92 -5.94 -5.76 -3.47
C VAL A 92 -7.36 -5.26 -3.15
N ILE A 93 -7.49 -4.00 -2.77
CA ILE A 93 -8.76 -3.29 -2.67
C ILE A 93 -8.74 -2.14 -3.69
N SER A 94 -9.67 -2.15 -4.64
CA SER A 94 -9.65 -1.23 -5.79
C SER A 94 -11.05 -0.64 -6.02
N GLY A 95 -11.10 0.65 -6.39
CA GLY A 95 -12.33 1.35 -6.77
C GLY A 95 -13.07 2.05 -5.64
N PHE A 96 -12.45 2.18 -4.46
CA PHE A 96 -13.08 2.78 -3.27
C PHE A 96 -12.45 4.10 -2.85
N GLY A 97 -11.49 4.63 -3.62
CA GLY A 97 -10.71 5.79 -3.20
C GLY A 97 -10.10 5.57 -1.80
N MET A 98 -10.09 6.63 -1.00
CA MET A 98 -9.59 6.62 0.39
C MET A 98 -10.36 5.63 1.29
N GLY A 99 -11.59 5.29 0.92
CA GLY A 99 -12.43 4.32 1.63
C GLY A 99 -11.86 2.90 1.64
N GLY A 100 -10.88 2.58 0.79
CA GLY A 100 -10.19 1.30 0.78
C GLY A 100 -9.17 1.11 1.92
N LEU A 101 -8.66 2.21 2.50
CA LEU A 101 -7.61 2.14 3.53
C LEU A 101 -8.08 1.53 4.87
N PRO A 102 -9.21 1.96 5.47
CA PRO A 102 -9.68 1.39 6.73
C PRO A 102 -9.92 -0.14 6.70
N PRO A 103 -10.62 -0.72 5.69
CA PRO A 103 -10.80 -2.16 5.64
C PRO A 103 -9.49 -2.91 5.39
N ALA A 104 -8.55 -2.37 4.61
CA ALA A 104 -7.22 -2.95 4.43
C ALA A 104 -6.46 -3.04 5.75
N ALA A 105 -6.41 -1.92 6.49
CA ALA A 105 -5.73 -1.86 7.78
C ALA A 105 -6.37 -2.82 8.80
N ARG A 106 -7.70 -2.91 8.83
CA ARG A 106 -8.42 -3.87 9.68
C ARG A 106 -8.06 -5.33 9.36
N LEU A 107 -7.99 -5.69 8.08
CA LEU A 107 -7.64 -7.06 7.66
C LEU A 107 -6.23 -7.46 8.11
N LEU A 108 -5.28 -6.52 8.09
CA LEU A 108 -3.90 -6.78 8.49
C LEU A 108 -3.68 -6.89 10.00
N ARG A 109 -4.57 -6.32 10.81
CA ARG A 109 -4.51 -6.46 12.28
C ARG A 109 -5.04 -7.77 12.82
N GLY A 110 -5.86 -8.46 12.05
CA GLY A 110 -6.65 -9.58 12.54
C GLY A 110 -7.94 -9.14 13.26
N PRO A 111 -8.82 -10.11 13.58
CA PRO A 111 -10.06 -9.88 14.31
C PRO A 111 -9.84 -9.40 15.75
#